data_AF-A0A0R2L8A9-F1
#
_entry.id   AF-A0A0R2L8A9-F1
#
_cell.length_a   1.000
_cell.length_b   1.000
_cell.length_c   1.000
_cell.angle_alpha   90.00
_cell.angle_beta   90.00
_cell.angle_gamma   90.00
#
_symmetry.space_group_name_H-M   'P 1'
#
loop_
_entity.id
_entity.type
_entity.pdbx_description
1 polymer ?
#
loop_
_entity_poly.entity_id
_entity_poly.type
_entity_poly.pdbx_seq_one_letter_code
_entity_poly.pdbx_strand_id
1 'polypeptide(L)'
;MLAQNQKKRKINLMIKHIFLDMDGTLLNSTGVVSTNNIMGIKDSGLKATLVSARAPIEMAPAITQLGLTAPQIAFNGGMIFQPQVNGTNEIMEAYPIKSQTSFQLISWLNQHYPDVCLSYYTKDRWITDKINSGIEIEMKLTGLKPSLTAQRTLNSDAQNGIFKVMLIILDKKVLLKVQAELLALGLEGINIQQSGTSYLEITSQDATKARGLAYIMHEQNLLKSQTAAFGDGHNDLPMLTAVGTPIVMGNALEVIKTAGKFITKTNDEDGVAYGIKNFINGPKVDMSHI
;
A
#
# COMPACT_ATOMS: atom_id res chain seq x y z
N MET A 1 44.83 -35.99 -6.10
CA MET A 1 44.08 -35.38 -4.97
C MET A 1 44.13 -33.87 -5.17
N LEU A 2 43.25 -33.22 -5.94
CA LEU A 2 41.79 -33.04 -5.76
C LEU A 2 41.40 -32.61 -4.34
N ALA A 3 41.34 -31.28 -4.15
CA ALA A 3 40.40 -30.53 -3.28
C ALA A 3 40.84 -29.04 -3.27
N GLN A 4 40.86 -28.36 -4.42
CA GLN A 4 39.85 -27.35 -4.77
C GLN A 4 39.36 -26.48 -3.59
N ASN A 5 40.08 -25.37 -3.39
CA ASN A 5 39.57 -24.01 -3.22
C ASN A 5 38.03 -23.86 -3.08
N GLN A 6 37.49 -24.07 -1.88
CA GLN A 6 36.22 -23.47 -1.48
C GLN A 6 36.43 -22.01 -1.08
N LYS A 7 36.82 -21.16 -2.05
CA LYS A 7 36.46 -19.74 -1.97
C LYS A 7 34.95 -19.70 -2.13
N LYS A 8 34.20 -19.59 -1.03
CA LYS A 8 32.80 -19.15 -1.05
C LYS A 8 32.76 -17.88 -1.90
N ARG A 9 32.38 -17.99 -3.18
CA ARG A 9 31.99 -16.84 -3.99
C ARG A 9 30.83 -16.23 -3.22
N LYS A 10 31.06 -15.13 -2.50
CA LYS A 10 29.99 -14.21 -2.13
C LYS A 10 29.40 -13.80 -3.48
N ILE A 11 28.33 -14.47 -3.90
CA ILE A 11 27.52 -13.98 -5.01
C ILE A 11 27.03 -12.63 -4.49
N ASN A 12 27.62 -11.55 -5.01
CA ASN A 12 27.16 -10.20 -4.72
C ASN A 12 25.81 -10.09 -5.43
N LEU A 13 24.76 -10.53 -4.75
CA LEU A 13 23.42 -10.66 -5.33
C LEU A 13 22.88 -9.26 -5.53
N MET A 14 22.81 -8.88 -6.80
CA MET A 14 22.29 -7.60 -7.24
C MET A 14 20.78 -7.53 -6.96
N ILE A 15 20.35 -6.45 -6.31
CA ILE A 15 18.93 -6.16 -6.15
C ILE A 15 18.37 -5.79 -7.53
N LYS A 16 17.21 -6.33 -7.86
CA LYS A 16 16.52 -6.10 -9.14
C LYS A 16 15.20 -5.35 -8.95
N HIS A 17 14.60 -5.47 -7.77
CA HIS A 17 13.26 -4.96 -7.49
C HIS A 17 13.17 -4.37 -6.09
N ILE A 18 12.53 -3.21 -5.98
CA ILE A 18 12.23 -2.56 -4.71
C ILE A 18 10.72 -2.48 -4.48
N PHE A 19 10.30 -2.74 -3.26
CA PHE A 19 8.93 -2.57 -2.80
C PHE A 19 8.86 -1.37 -1.86
N LEU A 20 7.96 -0.45 -2.10
CA LEU A 20 7.92 0.83 -1.39
C LEU A 20 6.55 1.02 -0.78
N ASP A 21 6.48 1.19 0.54
CA ASP A 21 5.32 1.86 1.11
C ASP A 21 5.25 3.32 0.65
N MET A 22 4.05 3.92 0.72
CA MET A 22 3.82 5.30 0.30
C MET A 22 3.87 6.29 1.47
N ASP A 23 2.92 6.19 2.39
CA ASP A 23 2.68 7.18 3.44
C ASP A 23 3.67 7.02 4.58
N GLY A 24 4.51 8.04 4.85
CA GLY A 24 5.57 7.91 5.85
C GLY A 24 6.83 7.23 5.31
N THR A 25 6.84 6.82 4.03
CA THR A 25 7.97 6.19 3.35
C THR A 25 8.39 6.95 2.09
N LEU A 26 7.64 6.82 0.99
CA LEU A 26 7.94 7.48 -0.28
C LEU A 26 7.47 8.95 -0.30
N LEU A 27 6.28 9.19 0.27
CA LEU A 27 5.68 10.52 0.40
C LEU A 27 6.23 11.20 1.65
N ASN A 28 6.61 12.46 1.49
CA ASN A 28 6.98 13.32 2.60
C ASN A 28 5.72 13.72 3.42
N SER A 29 5.91 14.52 4.48
CA SER A 29 4.83 14.98 5.36
C SER A 29 3.77 15.84 4.67
N THR A 30 4.04 16.33 3.45
CA THR A 30 3.09 17.10 2.63
C THR A 30 2.39 16.25 1.58
N GLY A 31 2.62 14.93 1.57
CA GLY A 31 1.95 13.99 0.68
C GLY A 31 2.49 13.96 -0.76
N VAL A 32 3.71 14.46 -0.98
CA VAL A 32 4.34 14.49 -2.31
C VAL A 32 5.62 13.65 -2.36
N VAL A 33 5.94 13.13 -3.55
CA VAL A 33 7.24 12.49 -3.79
C VAL A 33 8.27 13.59 -4.08
N SER A 34 9.37 13.62 -3.33
CA SER A 34 10.43 14.60 -3.55
C SER A 34 11.18 14.35 -4.87
N THR A 35 11.74 15.41 -5.46
CA THR A 35 12.59 15.32 -6.67
C THR A 35 13.74 14.34 -6.47
N ASN A 36 14.36 14.34 -5.29
CA ASN A 36 15.47 13.44 -4.97
C ASN A 36 15.03 11.98 -4.92
N ASN A 37 13.88 11.66 -4.30
CA ASN A 37 13.31 10.30 -4.33
C ASN A 37 12.98 9.86 -5.76
N ILE A 38 12.45 10.76 -6.61
CA ILE A 38 12.15 10.46 -8.00
C ILE A 38 13.41 10.12 -8.79
N MET A 39 14.43 10.97 -8.71
CA MET A 39 15.71 10.74 -9.39
C MET A 39 16.38 9.48 -8.84
N GLY A 40 16.43 9.32 -7.52
CA GLY A 40 17.03 8.14 -6.87
C GLY A 40 16.40 6.82 -7.29
N ILE A 41 15.08 6.78 -7.50
CA ILE A 41 14.39 5.60 -8.02
C ILE A 41 14.69 5.42 -9.52
N LYS A 42 14.52 6.46 -10.34
CA LYS A 42 14.71 6.37 -11.80
C LYS A 42 16.15 6.01 -12.18
N ASP A 43 17.13 6.69 -11.59
CA ASP A 43 18.55 6.53 -11.90
C ASP A 43 19.11 5.18 -11.42
N SER A 44 18.41 4.51 -10.50
CA SER A 44 18.83 3.20 -10.00
C SER A 44 18.67 2.06 -11.01
N GLY A 45 17.83 2.25 -12.05
CA GLY A 45 17.45 1.18 -12.98
C GLY A 45 16.70 0.00 -12.35
N LEU A 46 16.26 0.13 -11.09
CA LEU A 46 15.49 -0.89 -10.39
C LEU A 46 14.03 -0.86 -10.82
N LYS A 47 13.41 -2.03 -10.91
CA LYS A 47 11.94 -2.09 -10.94
C LYS A 47 11.40 -1.68 -9.57
N ALA A 48 10.31 -0.93 -9.54
CA ALA A 48 9.70 -0.50 -8.29
C ALA A 48 8.19 -0.78 -8.28
N THR A 49 7.73 -1.35 -7.16
CA THR A 49 6.32 -1.61 -6.85
C THR A 49 5.96 -0.83 -5.60
N LEU A 50 4.94 0.03 -5.71
CA LEU A 50 4.29 0.65 -4.57
C LEU A 50 3.38 -0.38 -3.89
N VAL A 51 3.40 -0.40 -2.56
CA VAL A 51 2.61 -1.31 -1.72
C VAL A 51 1.89 -0.49 -0.66
N SER A 52 0.62 -0.17 -0.89
CA SER A 52 -0.10 0.82 -0.06
C SER A 52 -1.53 0.40 0.28
N ALA A 53 -2.08 0.96 1.36
CA ALA A 53 -3.50 0.94 1.71
C ALA A 53 -4.37 1.79 0.75
N ARG A 54 -3.71 2.67 0.00
CA ARG A 54 -4.32 3.53 -1.02
C ARG A 54 -4.94 2.72 -2.16
N ALA A 55 -5.99 3.28 -2.75
CA ALA A 55 -6.61 2.82 -3.98
C ALA A 55 -5.74 3.15 -5.20
N PRO A 56 -5.90 2.45 -6.34
CA PRO A 56 -5.12 2.75 -7.56
C PRO A 56 -5.21 4.22 -8.00
N ILE A 57 -6.38 4.86 -7.86
CA ILE A 57 -6.58 6.27 -8.18
C ILE A 57 -5.77 7.22 -7.28
N GLU A 58 -5.56 6.85 -6.02
CA GLU A 58 -4.75 7.60 -5.04
C GLU A 58 -3.24 7.39 -5.26
N MET A 59 -2.86 6.27 -5.88
CA MET A 59 -1.46 5.93 -6.21
C MET A 59 -1.03 6.52 -7.56
N ALA A 60 -1.98 6.81 -8.46
CA ALA A 60 -1.72 7.19 -9.84
C ALA A 60 -0.74 8.38 -9.99
N PRO A 61 -0.83 9.48 -9.21
CA PRO A 61 0.11 10.59 -9.35
C PRO A 61 1.57 10.17 -9.13
N ALA A 62 1.83 9.36 -8.09
CA ALA A 62 3.18 8.87 -7.79
C ALA A 62 3.67 7.89 -8.86
N ILE A 63 2.81 6.97 -9.31
CA ILE A 63 3.11 6.01 -10.39
C ILE A 63 3.52 6.75 -11.66
N THR A 64 2.75 7.76 -12.08
CA THR A 64 3.03 8.56 -13.28
C THR A 64 4.32 9.36 -13.13
N GLN A 65 4.50 10.05 -12.00
CA GLN A 65 5.69 10.88 -11.76
C GLN A 65 6.99 10.05 -11.77
N LEU A 66 6.94 8.84 -11.21
CA LEU A 66 8.04 7.90 -11.19
C LEU A 66 8.21 7.11 -12.50
N GLY A 67 7.20 7.10 -13.38
CA GLY A 67 7.21 6.31 -14.61
C GLY A 67 7.21 4.80 -14.34
N LEU A 68 6.47 4.35 -13.31
CA LEU A 68 6.48 2.95 -12.90
C LEU A 68 5.72 2.07 -13.88
N THR A 69 6.37 0.97 -14.27
CA THR A 69 5.83 -0.02 -15.22
C THR A 69 5.86 -1.44 -14.66
N ALA A 70 6.23 -1.64 -13.39
CA ALA A 70 6.04 -2.93 -12.73
C ALA A 70 4.60 -3.04 -12.16
N PRO A 71 4.11 -4.24 -11.82
CA PRO A 71 2.86 -4.38 -11.08
C PRO A 71 2.90 -3.63 -9.75
N GLN A 72 1.76 -3.07 -9.35
CA GLN A 72 1.55 -2.25 -8.16
C GLN A 72 0.56 -2.94 -7.24
N ILE A 73 0.67 -2.70 -5.92
CA ILE A 73 -0.18 -3.32 -4.91
C ILE A 73 -0.99 -2.24 -4.18
N ALA A 74 -2.31 -2.24 -4.42
CA ALA A 74 -3.27 -1.34 -3.78
C ALA A 74 -4.07 -2.06 -2.68
N PHE A 75 -4.79 -1.27 -1.87
CA PHE A 75 -5.68 -1.75 -0.82
C PHE A 75 -5.01 -2.77 0.12
N ASN A 76 -3.76 -2.53 0.50
CA ASN A 76 -2.93 -3.43 1.33
C ASN A 76 -2.79 -4.85 0.75
N GLY A 77 -2.89 -5.04 -0.57
CA GLY A 77 -2.88 -6.37 -1.19
C GLY A 77 -4.24 -6.83 -1.69
N GLY A 78 -5.29 -6.02 -1.53
CA GLY A 78 -6.62 -6.30 -2.06
C GLY A 78 -6.68 -6.22 -3.58
N MET A 79 -5.71 -5.55 -4.22
CA MET A 79 -5.60 -5.51 -5.68
C MET A 79 -4.15 -5.46 -6.11
N ILE A 80 -3.81 -6.28 -7.11
CA ILE A 80 -2.53 -6.24 -7.83
C ILE A 80 -2.85 -5.85 -9.26
N PHE A 81 -2.22 -4.78 -9.74
CA PHE A 81 -2.50 -4.26 -11.07
C PHE A 81 -1.23 -3.80 -11.77
N GLN A 82 -1.22 -3.96 -13.09
CA GLN A 82 -0.17 -3.49 -13.96
C GLN A 82 -0.58 -2.11 -14.52
N PRO A 83 0.15 -1.02 -14.19
CA PRO A 83 -0.16 0.31 -14.69
C PRO A 83 0.04 0.37 -16.21
N GLN A 84 -0.89 1.04 -16.89
CA GLN A 84 -0.87 1.22 -18.34
C GLN A 84 -0.65 2.70 -18.67
N VAL A 85 0.31 3.01 -19.56
CA VAL A 85 0.67 4.39 -19.91
C VAL A 85 -0.48 5.10 -20.63
N ASN A 86 -1.21 4.37 -21.49
CA ASN A 86 -2.27 4.90 -22.35
C ASN A 86 -3.56 4.06 -22.27
N GLY A 87 -4.00 3.69 -21.07
CA GLY A 87 -5.20 2.85 -20.92
C GLY A 87 -5.59 2.63 -19.47
N THR A 88 -6.58 1.76 -19.27
CA THR A 88 -6.97 1.32 -17.93
C THR A 88 -5.93 0.35 -17.39
N ASN A 89 -5.59 0.47 -16.12
CA ASN A 89 -4.76 -0.51 -15.41
C ASN A 89 -5.27 -1.94 -15.69
N GLU A 90 -4.33 -2.84 -15.97
CA GLU A 90 -4.65 -4.27 -16.11
C GLU A 90 -4.67 -4.89 -14.72
N ILE A 91 -5.80 -5.47 -14.33
CA ILE A 91 -5.95 -6.12 -13.03
C ILE A 91 -5.39 -7.53 -13.14
N MET A 92 -4.37 -7.83 -12.35
CA MET A 92 -3.74 -9.16 -12.30
C MET A 92 -4.41 -10.04 -11.25
N GLU A 93 -4.66 -9.48 -10.06
CA GLU A 93 -5.35 -10.14 -8.96
C GLU A 93 -6.26 -9.15 -8.24
N ALA A 94 -7.41 -9.63 -7.77
CA ALA A 94 -8.39 -8.83 -7.05
C ALA A 94 -9.06 -9.64 -5.94
N TYR A 95 -9.03 -9.10 -4.73
CA TYR A 95 -9.62 -9.68 -3.52
C TYR A 95 -10.60 -8.70 -2.88
N PRO A 96 -11.73 -8.39 -3.52
CA PRO A 96 -12.76 -7.57 -2.91
C PRO A 96 -13.37 -8.30 -1.70
N ILE A 97 -13.98 -7.55 -0.80
CA ILE A 97 -14.84 -8.09 0.24
C ILE A 97 -15.98 -8.85 -0.44
N LYS A 98 -16.25 -10.07 0.01
CA LYS A 98 -17.35 -10.90 -0.53
C LYS A 98 -18.65 -10.11 -0.52
N SER A 99 -19.44 -10.19 -1.59
CA SER A 99 -20.66 -9.40 -1.75
C SER A 99 -21.65 -9.58 -0.60
N GLN A 100 -21.80 -10.81 -0.10
CA GLN A 100 -22.64 -11.11 1.06
C GLN A 100 -22.15 -10.39 2.33
N THR A 101 -20.85 -10.45 2.62
CA THR A 101 -20.26 -9.77 3.77
C THR A 101 -20.36 -8.25 3.64
N SER A 102 -20.12 -7.71 2.45
CA SER A 102 -20.29 -6.28 2.16
C SER A 102 -21.73 -5.82 2.41
N PHE A 103 -22.72 -6.62 1.97
CA PHE A 103 -24.12 -6.32 2.20
C PHE A 103 -24.46 -6.31 3.70
N GLN A 104 -24.05 -7.36 4.43
CA GLN A 104 -24.27 -7.45 5.88
C GLN A 104 -23.64 -6.27 6.64
N LEU A 105 -22.40 -5.92 6.30
CA LEU A 105 -21.68 -4.80 6.89
C LEU A 105 -22.42 -3.47 6.67
N ILE A 106 -22.79 -3.18 5.43
CA ILE A 106 -23.45 -1.91 5.10
C ILE A 106 -24.86 -1.85 5.69
N SER A 107 -25.64 -2.92 5.59
CA SER A 107 -26.97 -2.99 6.22
C SER A 107 -26.89 -2.75 7.73
N TRP A 108 -25.90 -3.34 8.40
CA TRP A 108 -25.69 -3.13 9.83
C TRP A 108 -25.29 -1.67 10.15
N LEU A 109 -24.34 -1.09 9.39
CA LEU A 109 -23.94 0.31 9.57
C LEU A 109 -25.13 1.27 9.39
N ASN A 110 -25.99 1.00 8.41
CA ASN A 110 -27.18 1.81 8.16
C ASN A 110 -28.18 1.73 9.31
N GLN A 111 -28.39 0.54 9.87
CA GLN A 111 -29.36 0.30 10.94
C GLN A 111 -28.89 0.86 12.28
N HIS A 112 -27.61 0.68 12.62
CA HIS A 112 -27.09 0.98 13.95
C HIS A 112 -26.35 2.33 14.03
N TYR A 113 -25.80 2.80 12.92
CA TYR A 113 -24.98 4.01 12.85
C TYR A 113 -25.38 4.91 11.65
N PRO A 114 -26.63 5.42 11.62
CA PRO A 114 -27.12 6.29 10.54
C PRO A 114 -26.27 7.58 10.37
N ASP A 115 -25.65 8.04 11.46
CA ASP A 115 -24.84 9.26 11.45
C ASP A 115 -23.39 9.04 10.97
N VAL A 116 -22.87 7.81 11.08
CA VAL A 116 -21.55 7.48 10.53
C VAL A 116 -21.63 7.48 9.02
N CYS A 117 -20.70 8.18 8.38
CA CYS A 117 -20.58 8.25 6.93
C CYS A 117 -20.23 6.87 6.36
N LEU A 118 -21.02 6.39 5.40
CA LEU A 118 -20.67 5.22 4.62
C LEU A 118 -19.76 5.68 3.48
N SER A 119 -18.49 5.32 3.56
CA SER A 119 -17.51 5.57 2.52
C SER A 119 -16.82 4.26 2.12
N TYR A 120 -16.74 3.98 0.83
CA TYR A 120 -16.14 2.76 0.30
C TYR A 120 -15.47 2.98 -1.04
N TYR A 121 -14.56 2.06 -1.37
CA TYR A 121 -13.80 2.06 -2.61
C TYR A 121 -14.12 0.83 -3.45
N THR A 122 -14.43 1.06 -4.71
CA THR A 122 -14.38 0.05 -5.77
C THR A 122 -13.00 0.06 -6.41
N LYS A 123 -12.82 -0.67 -7.51
CA LYS A 123 -11.55 -0.69 -8.25
C LYS A 123 -11.06 0.70 -8.69
N ASP A 124 -11.99 1.60 -9.01
CA ASP A 124 -11.73 2.86 -9.72
C ASP A 124 -12.45 4.07 -9.12
N ARG A 125 -13.30 3.87 -8.11
CA ARG A 125 -14.10 4.95 -7.52
C ARG A 125 -14.03 4.93 -6.00
N TRP A 126 -13.95 6.12 -5.43
CA TRP A 126 -14.28 6.39 -4.04
C TRP A 126 -15.73 6.89 -4.00
N ILE A 127 -16.58 6.21 -3.22
CA ILE A 127 -18.01 6.49 -3.13
C ILE A 127 -18.37 6.77 -1.68
N THR A 128 -19.21 7.78 -1.44
CA THR A 128 -19.69 8.14 -0.10
C THR A 128 -21.17 8.54 -0.13
N ASP A 129 -21.90 8.31 0.96
CA ASP A 129 -23.31 8.71 1.09
C ASP A 129 -23.46 10.21 1.40
N LYS A 130 -22.47 10.80 2.08
CA LYS A 130 -22.47 12.23 2.44
C LYS A 130 -21.06 12.80 2.55
N ILE A 131 -20.97 14.13 2.48
CA ILE A 131 -19.76 14.87 2.81
C ILE A 131 -19.89 15.38 4.25
N ASN A 132 -19.00 14.93 5.13
CA ASN A 132 -18.83 15.45 6.47
C ASN A 132 -17.38 15.89 6.67
N SER A 133 -17.05 16.42 7.85
CA SER A 133 -15.70 16.88 8.18
C SER A 133 -14.62 15.79 8.00
N GLY A 134 -14.94 14.52 8.27
CA GLY A 134 -14.05 13.39 8.04
C GLY A 134 -13.72 13.21 6.55
N ILE A 135 -14.75 13.20 5.69
CA ILE A 135 -14.58 13.11 4.24
C ILE A 135 -13.84 14.33 3.69
N GLU A 136 -14.11 15.54 4.19
CA GLU A 136 -13.38 16.76 3.78
C GLU A 136 -11.90 16.70 4.12
N ILE A 137 -11.53 16.12 5.27
CA ILE A 137 -10.13 15.88 5.63
C ILE A 137 -9.50 14.93 4.61
N GLU A 138 -10.18 13.82 4.30
CA GLU A 138 -9.67 12.85 3.33
C GLU A 138 -9.52 13.45 1.93
N MET A 139 -10.48 14.25 1.48
CA MET A 139 -10.40 14.95 0.20
C MET A 139 -9.19 15.87 0.12
N LYS A 140 -8.81 16.53 1.22
CA LYS A 140 -7.61 17.37 1.30
C LYS A 140 -6.33 16.55 1.29
N LEU A 141 -6.31 15.41 2.00
CA LEU A 141 -5.15 14.52 2.09
C LEU A 141 -4.85 13.81 0.77
N THR A 142 -5.89 13.34 0.08
CA THR A 142 -5.76 12.57 -1.17
C THR A 142 -5.80 13.43 -2.42
N GLY A 143 -6.36 14.64 -2.32
CA GLY A 143 -6.68 15.49 -3.47
C GLY A 143 -7.87 14.98 -4.31
N LEU A 144 -8.54 13.92 -3.87
CA LEU A 144 -9.64 13.29 -4.59
C LEU A 144 -11.01 13.84 -4.16
N LYS A 145 -11.99 13.70 -5.05
CA LYS A 145 -13.40 13.96 -4.74
C LYS A 145 -14.18 12.65 -4.81
N PRO A 146 -14.92 12.27 -3.75
CA PRO A 146 -15.74 11.09 -3.80
C PRO A 146 -16.95 11.30 -4.72
N SER A 147 -17.43 10.21 -5.29
CA SER A 147 -18.75 10.16 -5.91
C SER A 147 -19.82 10.07 -4.81
N LEU A 148 -20.80 10.96 -4.86
CA LEU A 148 -21.94 10.92 -3.94
C LEU A 148 -22.97 9.89 -4.40
N THR A 149 -23.45 9.07 -3.47
CA THR A 149 -24.62 8.20 -3.66
C THR A 149 -25.77 8.68 -2.79
N ALA A 150 -26.95 8.83 -3.38
CA ALA A 150 -28.16 9.17 -2.64
C ALA A 150 -28.69 8.00 -1.80
N GLN A 151 -28.23 6.78 -2.07
CA GLN A 151 -28.64 5.58 -1.36
C GLN A 151 -27.46 5.03 -0.57
N ARG A 152 -27.68 4.75 0.71
CA ARG A 152 -26.75 3.95 1.54
C ARG A 152 -26.82 2.45 1.22
N THR A 153 -27.23 2.09 0.02
CA THR A 153 -27.29 0.70 -0.45
C THR A 153 -26.08 0.42 -1.32
N LEU A 154 -25.72 -0.86 -1.46
CA LEU A 154 -24.80 -1.28 -2.51
C LEU A 154 -25.41 -0.88 -3.86
N ASN A 155 -24.86 0.15 -4.50
CA ASN A 155 -25.29 0.57 -5.82
C ASN A 155 -24.72 -0.37 -6.89
N SER A 156 -25.02 -0.12 -8.17
CA SER A 156 -24.45 -0.90 -9.27
C SER A 156 -22.92 -0.90 -9.28
N ASP A 157 -22.26 0.15 -8.76
CA ASP A 157 -20.79 0.18 -8.68
C ASP A 157 -20.25 -0.88 -7.72
N ALA A 158 -20.97 -1.19 -6.65
CA ALA A 158 -20.59 -2.25 -5.71
C ALA A 158 -20.67 -3.66 -6.33
N GLN A 159 -21.37 -3.84 -7.46
CA GLN A 159 -21.34 -5.10 -8.22
C GLN A 159 -19.93 -5.39 -8.78
N ASN A 160 -19.10 -4.36 -8.95
CA ASN A 160 -17.70 -4.50 -9.37
C ASN A 160 -16.74 -4.80 -8.20
N GLY A 161 -17.28 -5.12 -7.02
CA GLY A 161 -16.52 -5.45 -5.82
C GLY A 161 -16.13 -4.23 -4.99
N ILE A 162 -16.30 -4.35 -3.67
CA ILE A 162 -15.80 -3.36 -2.70
C ILE A 162 -14.46 -3.85 -2.17
N PHE A 163 -13.42 -3.04 -2.31
CA PHE A 163 -12.07 -3.39 -1.86
C PHE A 163 -11.76 -2.85 -0.47
N LYS A 164 -12.36 -1.72 -0.11
CA LYS A 164 -12.19 -1.06 1.18
C LYS A 164 -13.47 -0.36 1.58
N VAL A 165 -13.97 -0.60 2.79
CA VAL A 165 -14.92 0.29 3.48
C VAL A 165 -14.10 1.10 4.47
N MET A 166 -14.23 2.42 4.41
CA MET A 166 -13.46 3.34 5.23
C MET A 166 -14.41 4.24 6.02
N LEU A 167 -14.38 4.08 7.34
CA LEU A 167 -15.17 4.89 8.27
C LEU A 167 -14.25 5.93 8.91
N ILE A 168 -14.59 7.20 8.74
CA ILE A 168 -13.88 8.32 9.38
C ILE A 168 -14.75 8.84 10.51
N ILE A 169 -14.38 8.50 11.74
CA ILE A 169 -15.14 8.79 12.96
C ILE A 169 -14.26 9.60 13.90
N LEU A 170 -14.56 10.90 14.04
CA LEU A 170 -13.74 11.83 14.83
C LEU A 170 -13.96 11.68 16.34
N ASP A 171 -15.13 11.19 16.77
CA ASP A 171 -15.39 10.88 18.16
C ASP A 171 -14.78 9.51 18.52
N LYS A 172 -13.73 9.53 19.35
CA LYS A 172 -13.02 8.32 19.77
C LYS A 172 -13.91 7.31 20.50
N LYS A 173 -14.90 7.74 21.29
CA LYS A 173 -15.81 6.82 22.00
C LYS A 173 -16.72 6.13 21.00
N VAL A 174 -17.22 6.86 20.00
CA VAL A 174 -18.04 6.28 18.92
C VAL A 174 -17.19 5.32 18.08
N LEU A 175 -15.96 5.69 17.72
CA LEU A 175 -15.05 4.83 16.96
C LEU A 175 -14.80 3.50 17.66
N LEU A 176 -14.42 3.53 18.94
CA LEU A 176 -14.13 2.33 19.71
C LEU A 176 -15.38 1.44 19.88
N LYS A 177 -16.56 2.07 20.06
CA LYS A 177 -17.83 1.34 20.13
C LYS A 177 -18.17 0.66 18.81
N VAL A 178 -18.10 1.39 17.69
CA VAL A 178 -18.33 0.85 16.35
C VAL A 178 -17.39 -0.31 16.05
N GLN A 179 -16.09 -0.15 16.35
CA GLN A 179 -15.10 -1.20 16.14
C GLN A 179 -15.41 -2.46 16.96
N ALA A 180 -15.70 -2.31 18.25
CA ALA A 180 -16.02 -3.44 19.12
C ALA A 180 -17.27 -4.19 18.67
N GLU A 181 -18.33 -3.46 18.28
CA GLU A 181 -19.56 -4.08 17.79
C GLU A 181 -19.37 -4.75 16.42
N LEU A 182 -18.62 -4.14 15.50
CA LEU A 182 -18.29 -4.77 14.21
C LEU A 182 -17.50 -6.07 14.38
N LEU A 183 -16.53 -6.10 15.31
CA LEU A 183 -15.81 -7.33 15.64
C LEU A 183 -16.73 -8.39 16.24
N ALA A 184 -17.68 -7.99 17.09
CA ALA A 184 -18.65 -8.89 17.71
C ALA A 184 -19.66 -9.49 16.71
N LEU A 185 -19.86 -8.89 15.54
CA LEU A 185 -20.69 -9.48 14.48
C LEU A 185 -20.12 -10.78 13.92
N GLY A 186 -18.80 -11.00 14.06
CA GLY A 186 -18.15 -12.21 13.54
C GLY A 186 -18.26 -12.35 12.02
N LEU A 187 -18.28 -11.23 11.28
CA LEU A 187 -18.34 -11.25 9.82
C LEU A 187 -17.12 -11.96 9.24
N GLU A 188 -17.36 -13.02 8.48
CA GLU A 188 -16.28 -13.80 7.86
C GLU A 188 -15.65 -13.10 6.65
N GLY A 189 -14.35 -13.32 6.44
CA GLY A 189 -13.69 -12.90 5.22
C GLY A 189 -13.20 -11.46 5.20
N ILE A 190 -13.27 -10.74 6.32
CA ILE A 190 -12.81 -9.35 6.43
C ILE A 190 -11.74 -9.17 7.50
N ASN A 191 -10.92 -8.14 7.31
CA ASN A 191 -10.05 -7.59 8.34
C ASN A 191 -10.58 -6.21 8.72
N ILE A 192 -10.54 -5.88 10.02
CA ILE A 192 -10.95 -4.58 10.55
C ILE A 192 -9.75 -3.97 11.26
N GLN A 193 -9.22 -2.89 10.70
CA GLN A 193 -8.01 -2.25 11.20
C GLN A 193 -8.27 -0.78 11.50
N GLN A 194 -7.88 -0.33 12.69
CA GLN A 194 -7.84 1.08 13.00
C GLN A 194 -6.54 1.69 12.44
N SER A 195 -6.65 2.82 11.75
CA SER A 195 -5.53 3.65 11.34
C SER A 195 -5.63 5.04 12.00
N GLY A 196 -4.52 5.52 12.55
CA GLY A 196 -4.50 6.77 13.34
C GLY A 196 -5.55 6.79 14.46
N THR A 197 -6.10 7.99 14.74
CA THR A 197 -7.08 8.18 15.83
C THR A 197 -8.54 8.07 15.39
N SER A 198 -8.79 8.07 14.08
CA SER A 198 -10.11 8.39 13.53
C SER A 198 -10.55 7.50 12.36
N TYR A 199 -9.68 6.61 11.86
CA TYR A 199 -9.99 5.76 10.71
C TYR A 199 -10.22 4.34 11.16
N LEU A 200 -11.30 3.74 10.64
CA LEU A 200 -11.52 2.31 10.65
C LEU A 200 -11.60 1.82 9.21
N GLU A 201 -10.65 0.99 8.82
CA GLU A 201 -10.55 0.39 7.50
C GLU A 201 -10.99 -1.07 7.57
N ILE A 202 -11.94 -1.42 6.71
CA ILE A 202 -12.42 -2.78 6.53
C ILE A 202 -12.06 -3.23 5.12
N THR A 203 -11.27 -4.29 5.02
CA THR A 203 -10.83 -4.88 3.75
C THR A 203 -11.11 -6.38 3.75
N SER A 204 -10.90 -7.04 2.61
CA SER A 204 -10.85 -8.51 2.60
C SER A 204 -9.74 -9.02 3.53
N GLN A 205 -9.97 -10.14 4.22
CA GLN A 205 -8.92 -10.85 4.96
C GLN A 205 -7.77 -11.31 4.03
N ASP A 206 -8.07 -11.44 2.73
CA ASP A 206 -7.09 -11.84 1.72
C ASP A 206 -6.24 -10.65 1.24
N ALA A 207 -6.62 -9.41 1.57
CA ALA A 207 -5.85 -8.22 1.26
C ALA A 207 -4.66 -8.06 2.22
N THR A 208 -3.54 -8.73 1.91
CA THR A 208 -2.30 -8.58 2.68
C THR A 208 -1.11 -8.21 1.81
N LYS A 209 -0.26 -7.31 2.30
CA LYS A 209 0.95 -6.86 1.60
C LYS A 209 1.86 -8.04 1.26
N ALA A 210 2.00 -9.01 2.17
CA ALA A 210 2.80 -10.22 1.96
C ALA A 210 2.29 -11.08 0.79
N ARG A 211 0.97 -11.28 0.66
CA ARG A 211 0.39 -12.02 -0.48
C ARG A 211 0.70 -11.30 -1.79
N GLY A 212 0.47 -9.99 -1.87
CA GLY A 212 0.76 -9.21 -3.07
C GLY A 212 2.23 -9.27 -3.46
N LEU A 213 3.12 -9.17 -2.47
CA LEU A 213 4.56 -9.31 -2.67
C LEU A 213 4.94 -10.68 -3.25
N ALA A 214 4.41 -11.74 -2.63
CA ALA A 214 4.68 -13.11 -3.04
C ALA A 214 4.20 -13.38 -4.47
N TYR A 215 3.04 -12.85 -4.84
CA TYR A 215 2.52 -12.93 -6.21
C TYR A 215 3.48 -12.29 -7.22
N ILE A 216 3.90 -11.04 -6.99
CA ILE A 216 4.81 -10.33 -7.91
C ILE A 216 6.18 -11.02 -7.97
N MET A 217 6.70 -11.46 -6.82
CA MET A 217 7.98 -12.18 -6.79
C MET A 217 7.92 -13.49 -7.59
N HIS A 218 6.81 -14.22 -7.49
CA HIS A 218 6.59 -15.44 -8.26
C HIS A 218 6.46 -15.15 -9.77
N GLU A 219 5.57 -14.22 -10.14
CA GLU A 219 5.33 -13.83 -11.54
C GLU A 219 6.63 -13.37 -12.24
N GLN A 220 7.44 -12.57 -11.55
CA GLN A 220 8.69 -12.03 -12.10
C GLN A 220 9.91 -12.93 -11.87
N ASN A 221 9.73 -14.14 -11.34
CA ASN A 221 10.82 -15.07 -11.00
C ASN A 221 11.93 -14.42 -10.14
N LEU A 222 11.53 -13.60 -9.17
CA LEU A 222 12.43 -12.90 -8.26
C LEU A 222 12.78 -13.76 -7.05
N LEU A 223 14.07 -13.95 -6.81
CA LEU A 223 14.54 -14.51 -5.55
C LEU A 223 14.43 -13.46 -4.44
N LYS A 224 14.14 -13.91 -3.20
CA LYS A 224 14.16 -13.02 -2.02
C LYS A 224 15.44 -12.19 -1.92
N SER A 225 16.60 -12.78 -2.23
CA SER A 225 17.88 -12.07 -2.20
C SER A 225 18.05 -10.98 -3.26
N GLN A 226 17.15 -10.91 -4.24
CA GLN A 226 17.12 -9.89 -5.30
C GLN A 226 16.12 -8.76 -5.01
N THR A 227 15.45 -8.78 -3.85
CA THR A 227 14.43 -7.80 -3.49
C THR A 227 14.84 -6.99 -2.26
N ALA A 228 14.45 -5.72 -2.28
CA ALA A 228 14.52 -4.83 -1.12
C ALA A 228 13.14 -4.21 -0.86
N ALA A 229 12.89 -3.77 0.37
CA ALA A 229 11.67 -3.06 0.72
C ALA A 229 11.94 -1.88 1.64
N PHE A 230 11.12 -0.85 1.51
CA PHE A 230 11.11 0.34 2.37
C PHE A 230 9.75 0.46 3.05
N GLY A 231 9.76 0.72 4.36
CA GLY A 231 8.55 0.91 5.16
C GLY A 231 8.85 1.56 6.51
N ASP A 232 7.82 2.10 7.15
CA ASP A 232 7.91 2.80 8.44
C ASP A 232 6.91 2.29 9.48
N GLY A 233 5.84 1.61 9.05
CA GLY A 233 4.70 1.24 9.89
C GLY A 233 4.59 -0.26 10.24
N HIS A 234 3.68 -0.57 11.16
CA HIS A 234 3.36 -1.96 11.54
C HIS A 234 2.76 -2.77 10.37
N ASN A 235 1.99 -2.11 9.51
CA ASN A 235 1.44 -2.69 8.28
C ASN A 235 2.53 -3.09 7.27
N ASP A 236 3.77 -2.60 7.41
CA ASP A 236 4.90 -2.95 6.54
C ASP A 236 5.69 -4.17 7.00
N LEU A 237 5.53 -4.62 8.25
CA LEU A 237 6.26 -5.78 8.77
C LEU A 237 6.13 -7.02 7.87
N PRO A 238 4.95 -7.37 7.33
CA PRO A 238 4.84 -8.50 6.41
C PRO A 238 5.65 -8.31 5.12
N MET A 239 5.78 -7.08 4.61
CA MET A 239 6.60 -6.76 3.43
C MET A 239 8.09 -6.78 3.77
N LEU A 240 8.50 -6.12 4.85
CA LEU A 240 9.90 -6.03 5.29
C LEU A 240 10.47 -7.43 5.58
N THR A 241 9.71 -8.31 6.21
CA THR A 241 10.18 -9.67 6.53
C THR A 241 10.27 -10.59 5.29
N ALA A 242 9.53 -10.28 4.23
CA ALA A 242 9.46 -11.09 3.02
C ALA A 242 10.60 -10.82 2.01
N VAL A 243 11.27 -9.67 2.07
CA VAL A 243 12.38 -9.30 1.17
C VAL A 243 13.77 -9.68 1.70
N GLY A 244 14.78 -9.69 0.83
CA GLY A 244 16.17 -9.98 1.21
C GLY A 244 16.89 -8.80 1.86
N THR A 245 16.47 -7.57 1.56
CA THR A 245 17.05 -6.34 2.13
C THR A 245 15.93 -5.42 2.63
N PRO A 246 15.43 -5.61 3.88
CA PRO A 246 14.50 -4.68 4.50
C PRO A 246 15.21 -3.41 4.96
N ILE A 247 14.72 -2.25 4.53
CA ILE A 247 15.22 -0.92 4.87
C ILE A 247 14.08 -0.20 5.59
N VAL A 248 14.32 0.24 6.83
CA VAL A 248 13.31 0.93 7.63
C VAL A 248 13.56 2.44 7.61
N MET A 249 12.51 3.24 7.52
CA MET A 249 12.62 4.70 7.48
C MET A 249 13.06 5.29 8.84
N GLY A 250 13.73 6.45 8.81
CA GLY A 250 14.21 7.11 10.03
C GLY A 250 13.09 7.55 10.98
N ASN A 251 11.91 7.89 10.41
CA ASN A 251 10.69 8.27 11.12
C ASN A 251 9.87 7.08 11.64
N ALA A 252 10.29 5.84 11.37
CA ALA A 252 9.59 4.65 11.83
C ALA A 252 9.58 4.55 13.36
N LEU A 253 8.56 3.88 13.90
CA LEU A 253 8.51 3.56 15.33
C LEU A 253 9.67 2.65 15.73
N GLU A 254 10.17 2.76 16.95
CA GLU A 254 11.31 1.98 17.44
C GLU A 254 11.12 0.45 17.30
N VAL A 255 9.89 -0.03 17.54
CA VAL A 255 9.53 -1.44 17.35
C VAL A 255 9.70 -1.89 15.90
N ILE A 256 9.47 -1.00 14.92
CA ILE A 256 9.61 -1.29 13.49
C ILE A 256 11.09 -1.26 13.07
N LYS A 257 11.90 -0.37 13.65
CA LYS A 257 13.35 -0.29 13.37
C LYS A 257 14.07 -1.62 13.58
N THR A 258 13.63 -2.42 14.55
CA THR A 258 14.20 -3.76 14.81
C THR A 258 13.92 -4.80 13.71
N ALA A 259 12.94 -4.56 12.84
CA ALA A 259 12.64 -5.44 11.70
C ALA A 259 13.52 -5.16 10.47
N GLY A 260 14.24 -4.03 10.46
CA GLY A 260 15.09 -3.60 9.36
C GLY A 260 16.48 -4.22 9.40
N LYS A 261 17.07 -4.44 8.22
CA LYS A 261 18.50 -4.70 8.07
C LYS A 261 19.30 -3.40 8.08
N PHE A 262 18.70 -2.34 7.55
CA PHE A 262 19.24 -0.99 7.53
C PHE A 262 18.17 -0.01 7.97
N ILE A 263 18.60 1.12 8.53
CA ILE A 263 17.76 2.27 8.82
C ILE A 263 18.22 3.39 7.89
N THR A 264 17.30 3.94 7.11
CA THR A 264 17.54 5.08 6.23
C THR A 264 17.10 6.39 6.90
N LYS A 265 17.23 7.52 6.18
CA LYS A 265 16.73 8.81 6.66
C LYS A 265 15.19 8.83 6.76
N THR A 266 14.62 9.91 7.29
CA THR A 266 13.17 10.07 7.32
C THR A 266 12.60 10.26 5.91
N ASN A 267 11.28 10.13 5.76
CA ASN A 267 10.57 10.45 4.53
C ASN A 267 10.72 11.93 4.11
N ASP A 268 10.88 12.85 5.07
CA ASP A 268 11.14 14.27 4.80
C ASP A 268 12.58 14.58 4.38
N GLU A 269 13.50 13.64 4.58
CA GLU A 269 14.93 13.78 4.28
C GLU A 269 15.37 12.89 3.11
N ASP A 270 14.46 12.60 2.18
CA ASP A 270 14.71 11.79 0.99
C ASP A 270 15.21 10.37 1.31
N GLY A 271 14.65 9.76 2.35
CA GLY A 271 15.08 8.47 2.87
C GLY A 271 15.08 7.33 1.86
N VAL A 272 14.18 7.34 0.86
CA VAL A 272 14.19 6.30 -0.19
C VAL A 272 15.42 6.47 -1.09
N ALA A 273 15.68 7.67 -1.63
CA ALA A 273 16.87 7.93 -2.44
C ALA A 273 18.16 7.66 -1.67
N TYR A 274 18.23 8.10 -0.40
CA TYR A 274 19.38 7.83 0.45
C TYR A 274 19.59 6.32 0.64
N GLY A 275 18.53 5.56 0.93
CA GLY A 275 18.64 4.13 1.16
C GLY A 275 19.00 3.35 -0.10
N ILE A 276 18.45 3.73 -1.27
CA ILE A 276 18.86 3.16 -2.56
C ILE A 276 20.37 3.38 -2.76
N LYS A 277 20.85 4.61 -2.61
CA LYS A 277 22.26 4.96 -2.83
C LYS A 277 23.23 4.25 -1.88
N ASN A 278 22.86 4.06 -0.61
CA ASN A 278 23.79 3.59 0.43
C ASN A 278 23.66 2.09 0.74
N PHE A 279 22.49 1.48 0.53
CA PHE A 279 22.20 0.12 0.99
C PHE A 279 21.87 -0.86 -0.13
N ILE A 280 21.63 -0.38 -1.36
CA ILE A 280 21.23 -1.21 -2.49
C ILE A 280 22.36 -1.31 -3.51
N ASN A 281 22.83 -2.52 -3.75
CA ASN A 281 23.68 -2.86 -4.90
C ASN A 281 22.79 -3.19 -6.10
N GLY A 282 22.37 -2.16 -6.85
CA GLY A 282 21.53 -2.29 -8.05
C GLY A 282 22.31 -2.49 -9.36
N PRO A 283 21.61 -2.66 -10.50
CA PRO A 283 22.23 -2.60 -11.82
C PRO A 283 22.88 -1.23 -12.03
N LYS A 284 24.13 -1.21 -12.49
CA LYS A 284 24.76 0.05 -12.92
C LYS A 284 24.20 0.41 -14.28
N VAL A 285 23.47 1.53 -14.38
CA VAL A 285 23.09 2.12 -15.66
C VAL A 285 24.38 2.60 -16.33
N ASP A 286 24.72 2.03 -17.48
CA ASP A 286 25.88 2.45 -18.26
C ASP A 286 25.54 3.76 -18.98
N MET A 287 26.10 4.87 -18.50
CA MET A 287 25.91 6.21 -19.10
C MET A 287 26.94 6.52 -20.19
N SER A 288 27.68 5.54 -20.72
CA SER A 288 28.68 5.76 -21.78
C SER A 288 28.10 6.13 -23.16
N HIS A 289 26.77 6.27 -23.27
CA HIS A 289 26.08 6.61 -24.51
C HIS A 289 25.08 7.79 -24.39
N ILE A 290 25.27 8.67 -23.40
CA ILE A 290 24.58 9.98 -23.34
C ILE A 290 25.56 11.10 -23.70
#